data_AF-A0A956I999-F1
#
_entry.id   AF-A0A956I999-F1
#
_cell.length_a   1.000
_cell.length_b   1.000
_cell.length_c   1.000
_cell.angle_alpha   90.00
_cell.angle_beta   90.00
_cell.angle_gamma   90.00
#
_symmetry.space_group_name_H-M   'P 1'
#
loop_
_entity.id
_entity.type
_entity.pdbx_description
1 polymer ?
#
loop_
_entity_poly.entity_id
_entity_poly.type
_entity_poly.pdbx_seq_one_letter_code
_entity_poly.pdbx_strand_id
1 'polypeptide(L)'
;MNRIGSMNPNFVWLFALGATLLGVVSGFVTQGASASVASAVYFGIFTASAFGATLLTSSGVGRTILAFLVASLLSAGGYYFVVASTAEAATEALGGGGEGAGVMGAFMGGFVAVVVLIGTFAAGVTGAVAGGRFRKKLQAA
;
A
#
# COMPACT_ATOMS: atom_id res chain seq x y z
N MET A 1 21.62 -23.37 -7.28
CA MET A 1 20.22 -23.84 -7.27
C MET A 1 19.31 -22.61 -7.26
N ASN A 2 18.51 -22.41 -8.32
CA ASN A 2 17.59 -21.28 -8.43
C ASN A 2 16.45 -21.45 -7.40
N ARG A 3 16.47 -20.67 -6.30
CA ARG A 3 15.44 -20.74 -5.22
C ARG A 3 14.18 -19.91 -5.53
N ILE A 4 13.94 -19.63 -6.81
CA ILE A 4 12.81 -18.81 -7.26
C ILE A 4 11.53 -19.63 -7.17
N GLY A 5 10.51 -19.06 -6.53
CA GLY A 5 9.24 -19.74 -6.32
C GLY A 5 9.28 -20.89 -5.31
N SER A 6 10.35 -21.05 -4.52
CA SER A 6 10.48 -22.14 -3.55
C SER A 6 10.12 -21.74 -2.12
N MET A 7 9.96 -20.44 -1.82
CA MET A 7 9.54 -20.01 -0.48
C MET A 7 8.10 -20.46 -0.19
N ASN A 8 7.82 -20.72 1.09
CA ASN A 8 6.49 -21.12 1.54
C ASN A 8 5.43 -20.07 1.11
N PRO A 9 4.26 -20.50 0.60
CA PRO A 9 3.28 -19.58 0.03
C PRO A 9 2.65 -18.64 1.06
N ASN A 10 2.79 -18.92 2.36
CA ASN A 10 2.34 -18.04 3.44
C ASN A 10 3.20 -16.79 3.59
N PHE A 11 4.44 -16.78 3.06
CA PHE A 11 5.33 -15.62 3.15
C PHE A 11 4.79 -14.40 2.40
N VAL A 12 3.84 -14.56 1.47
CA VAL A 12 3.17 -13.40 0.83
C VAL A 12 2.52 -12.45 1.83
N TRP A 13 2.03 -12.98 2.95
CA TRP A 13 1.46 -12.19 4.03
C TRP A 13 2.53 -11.37 4.75
N LEU A 14 3.74 -11.92 4.91
CA LEU A 14 4.88 -11.18 5.46
C LEU A 14 5.34 -10.07 4.51
N PHE A 15 5.35 -10.31 3.21
CA PHE A 15 5.64 -9.27 2.22
C PHE A 15 4.57 -8.17 2.22
N ALA A 16 3.28 -8.53 2.35
CA ALA A 16 2.18 -7.58 2.41
C ALA A 16 2.23 -6.74 3.71
N LEU A 17 2.50 -7.39 4.85
CA LEU A 17 2.71 -6.71 6.13
C LEU A 17 3.94 -5.78 6.05
N GLY A 18 5.06 -6.29 5.52
CA GLY A 18 6.28 -5.52 5.32
C GLY A 18 6.06 -4.31 4.43
N ALA A 19 5.30 -4.44 3.33
CA ALA A 19 4.93 -3.32 2.47
C ALA A 19 4.12 -2.26 3.22
N THR A 20 3.20 -2.68 4.09
CA THR A 20 2.38 -1.77 4.90
C THR A 20 3.26 -1.00 5.89
N LEU A 21 4.13 -1.71 6.63
CA LEU A 21 5.06 -1.10 7.60
C LEU A 21 6.05 -0.15 6.91
N LEU A 22 6.65 -0.58 5.79
CA LEU A 22 7.54 0.26 4.99
C LEU A 22 6.80 1.46 4.39
N GLY A 23 5.53 1.30 4.01
CA GLY A 23 4.68 2.39 3.56
C GLY A 23 4.52 3.47 4.62
N VAL A 24 4.26 3.08 5.88
CA VAL A 24 4.22 4.02 7.01
C VAL A 24 5.57 4.71 7.22
N VAL A 25 6.67 3.93 7.22
CA VAL A 25 8.03 4.48 7.40
C VAL A 25 8.41 5.42 6.27
N SER A 26 7.95 5.14 5.04
CA SER A 26 8.27 5.96 3.86
C SER A 26 7.82 7.41 4.01
N GLY A 27 6.71 7.65 4.73
CA GLY A 27 6.23 9.00 5.01
C GLY A 27 7.25 9.87 5.75
N PHE A 28 8.04 9.29 6.66
CA PHE A 28 9.13 9.99 7.36
C PHE A 28 10.33 10.25 6.45
N VAL A 29 10.66 9.29 5.58
CA VAL A 29 11.80 9.40 4.67
C VAL A 29 11.53 10.43 3.56
N THR A 30 10.28 10.54 3.12
CA THR A 30 9.86 11.48 2.07
C THR A 30 9.38 12.81 2.63
N GLN A 31 9.64 13.09 3.91
CA GLN A 31 9.25 14.35 4.52
C GLN A 31 9.98 15.52 3.83
N GLY A 32 9.23 16.48 3.30
CA GLY A 32 9.78 17.60 2.53
C GLY A 32 10.06 17.29 1.04
N ALA A 33 9.85 16.05 0.59
CA ALA A 33 9.87 15.73 -0.84
C ALA A 33 8.61 16.25 -1.55
N SER A 34 8.67 16.37 -2.88
CA SER A 34 7.47 16.67 -3.66
C SER A 34 6.44 15.54 -3.57
N ALA A 35 5.15 15.88 -3.69
CA ALA A 35 4.06 14.89 -3.62
C ALA A 35 4.22 13.74 -4.63
N SER A 36 4.78 14.03 -5.80
CA SER A 36 5.08 13.02 -6.82
C SER A 36 6.12 12.01 -6.34
N VAL A 37 7.21 12.47 -5.73
CA VAL A 37 8.27 11.58 -5.20
C VAL A 37 7.74 10.77 -4.03
N ALA A 38 7.04 11.39 -3.08
CA ALA A 38 6.46 10.70 -1.94
C ALA A 38 5.50 9.57 -2.38
N SER A 39 4.63 9.87 -3.35
CA SER A 39 3.70 8.88 -3.91
C SER A 39 4.42 7.76 -4.66
N ALA A 40 5.44 8.09 -5.45
CA ALA A 40 6.21 7.10 -6.20
C ALA A 40 6.96 6.13 -5.29
N VAL A 41 7.53 6.62 -4.19
CA VAL A 41 8.18 5.77 -3.18
C VAL A 41 7.15 4.86 -2.52
N TYR A 42 6.04 5.42 -2.06
CA TYR A 42 4.99 4.66 -1.38
C TYR A 42 4.41 3.55 -2.28
N PHE A 43 3.95 3.88 -3.49
CA PHE A 43 3.41 2.86 -4.42
C PHE A 43 4.50 1.94 -4.98
N GLY A 44 5.73 2.43 -5.09
CA GLY A 44 6.91 1.65 -5.47
C GLY A 44 7.18 0.52 -4.47
N ILE A 45 7.08 0.80 -3.17
CA ILE A 45 7.19 -0.22 -2.11
C ILE A 45 6.17 -1.33 -2.33
N PHE A 46 4.89 -0.99 -2.49
CA PHE A 46 3.84 -1.99 -2.70
C PHE A 46 4.04 -2.80 -3.99
N THR A 47 4.45 -2.14 -5.07
CA THR A 47 4.75 -2.80 -6.35
C THR A 47 5.93 -3.76 -6.21
N ALA A 48 7.05 -3.30 -5.65
CA ALA A 48 8.26 -4.10 -5.48
C ALA A 48 8.05 -5.26 -4.51
N SER A 49 7.33 -5.04 -3.41
CA SER A 49 7.00 -6.08 -2.43
C SER A 49 6.07 -7.12 -3.03
N ALA A 50 5.04 -6.74 -3.81
CA ALA A 50 4.16 -7.71 -4.47
C ALA A 50 4.87 -8.50 -5.58
N PHE A 51 5.76 -7.83 -6.31
CA PHE A 51 6.65 -8.47 -7.28
C PHE A 51 7.54 -9.52 -6.59
N GLY A 52 8.28 -9.12 -5.55
CA GLY A 52 9.14 -10.00 -4.77
C GLY A 52 8.36 -11.16 -4.15
N ALA A 53 7.19 -10.89 -3.57
CA ALA A 53 6.32 -11.90 -3.01
C ALA A 53 5.94 -12.95 -4.06
N THR A 54 5.50 -12.54 -5.24
CA THR A 54 5.05 -13.48 -6.29
C THR A 54 6.20 -14.20 -6.97
N LEU A 55 7.35 -13.53 -7.13
CA LEU A 55 8.54 -14.11 -7.73
C LEU A 55 9.16 -15.18 -6.81
N LEU A 56 9.30 -14.88 -5.52
CA LEU A 56 10.08 -15.70 -4.59
C LEU A 56 9.25 -16.81 -3.92
N THR A 57 7.96 -16.59 -3.71
CA THR A 57 7.08 -17.59 -3.08
C THR A 57 6.49 -18.55 -4.11
N SER A 58 6.15 -19.75 -3.66
CA SER A 58 5.36 -20.73 -4.41
C SER A 58 3.88 -20.34 -4.55
N SER A 59 3.49 -19.15 -4.09
CA SER A 59 2.11 -18.67 -4.21
C SER A 59 1.72 -18.38 -5.66
N GLY A 60 0.43 -18.53 -5.95
CA GLY A 60 -0.16 -18.03 -7.19
C GLY A 60 -0.38 -16.51 -7.12
N VAL A 61 -0.42 -15.86 -8.29
CA VAL A 61 -0.69 -14.41 -8.43
C VAL A 61 -1.95 -14.00 -7.66
N GLY A 62 -3.02 -14.80 -7.74
CA GLY A 62 -4.28 -14.51 -7.05
C GLY A 62 -4.14 -14.45 -5.52
N ARG A 63 -3.30 -15.31 -4.93
CA ARG A 63 -3.05 -15.29 -3.48
C ARG A 63 -2.25 -14.06 -3.07
N THR A 64 -1.28 -13.63 -3.87
CA THR A 64 -0.58 -12.36 -3.62
C THR A 64 -1.54 -11.18 -3.73
N ILE A 65 -2.41 -11.15 -4.75
CA ILE A 65 -3.41 -10.07 -4.91
C ILE A 65 -4.31 -9.99 -3.68
N LEU A 66 -4.78 -11.11 -3.15
CA LEU A 66 -5.59 -11.13 -1.92
C LEU A 66 -4.81 -10.59 -0.71
N ALA A 67 -3.55 -10.98 -0.53
CA ALA A 67 -2.72 -10.46 0.56
C ALA A 67 -2.51 -8.94 0.45
N PHE A 68 -2.31 -8.44 -0.76
CA PHE A 68 -2.13 -7.01 -1.02
C PHE A 68 -3.45 -6.23 -0.99
N LEU A 69 -4.59 -6.85 -1.24
CA LEU A 69 -5.91 -6.25 -0.97
C LEU A 69 -6.06 -5.96 0.52
N VAL A 70 -5.74 -6.94 1.39
CA VAL A 70 -5.78 -6.76 2.85
C VAL A 70 -4.81 -5.66 3.29
N ALA A 71 -3.58 -5.66 2.77
CA ALA A 71 -2.62 -4.60 3.06
C ALA A 71 -3.11 -3.20 2.60
N SER A 72 -3.77 -3.12 1.43
CA SER A 72 -4.35 -1.88 0.93
C SER A 72 -5.49 -1.37 1.81
N LEU A 73 -6.34 -2.28 2.31
CA LEU A 73 -7.39 -1.94 3.27
C LEU A 73 -6.81 -1.44 4.60
N LEU A 74 -5.76 -2.10 5.11
CA LEU A 74 -5.06 -1.67 6.33
C LEU A 74 -4.44 -0.28 6.15
N SER A 75 -3.75 -0.05 5.03
CA SER A 75 -3.22 1.28 4.69
C SER A 75 -4.32 2.32 4.57
N ALA A 76 -5.39 2.04 3.83
CA ALA A 76 -6.51 2.96 3.66
C ALA A 76 -7.16 3.33 5.01
N GLY A 77 -7.37 2.35 5.89
CA GLY A 77 -7.85 2.58 7.24
C GLY A 77 -6.90 3.45 8.05
N GLY A 78 -5.59 3.18 8.01
CA GLY A 78 -4.59 4.00 8.68
C GLY A 78 -4.60 5.45 8.20
N TYR A 79 -4.58 5.67 6.88
CA TYR A 79 -4.62 7.01 6.29
C TYR A 79 -5.94 7.73 6.54
N TYR A 80 -7.07 7.01 6.60
CA TYR A 80 -8.37 7.60 6.99
C TYR A 80 -8.26 8.30 8.34
N PHE A 81 -7.82 7.59 9.39
CA PHE A 81 -7.78 8.15 10.74
C PHE A 81 -6.80 9.31 10.86
N VAL A 82 -5.63 9.18 10.22
CA VAL A 82 -4.63 10.27 10.21
C VAL A 82 -5.19 11.51 9.52
N VAL A 83 -5.74 11.38 8.32
CA VAL A 83 -6.25 12.54 7.56
C VAL A 83 -7.51 13.12 8.17
N ALA A 84 -8.41 12.28 8.69
CA ALA A 84 -9.62 12.77 9.36
C ALA A 84 -9.26 13.64 10.56
N SER A 85 -8.38 13.15 11.43
CA SER A 85 -7.95 13.90 12.63
C SER A 85 -7.21 15.20 12.28
N THR A 86 -6.36 15.19 11.24
CA THR A 86 -5.62 16.40 10.85
C THR A 86 -6.50 17.43 10.14
N ALA A 87 -7.45 16.99 9.32
CA ALA A 87 -8.39 17.87 8.63
C ALA A 87 -9.42 18.47 9.59
N GLU A 88 -9.90 17.70 10.58
CA GLU A 88 -10.73 18.20 11.67
C GLU A 88 -9.98 19.29 12.45
N ALA A 89 -8.78 19.00 12.95
CA ALA A 89 -7.97 19.96 13.70
C ALA A 89 -7.64 21.24 12.89
N ALA A 90 -7.37 21.11 11.59
CA ALA A 90 -7.15 22.26 10.71
C ALA A 90 -8.43 23.09 10.53
N THR A 91 -9.59 22.44 10.44
CA THR A 91 -10.89 23.12 10.29
C THR A 91 -11.26 23.87 11.57
N GLU A 92 -11.02 23.27 12.74
CA GLU A 92 -11.17 23.91 14.05
C GLU A 92 -10.26 25.14 14.19
N ALA A 93 -9.00 25.02 13.79
CA ALA A 93 -8.03 26.13 13.83
C ALA A 93 -8.43 27.32 12.93
N LEU A 94 -9.18 27.06 11.85
CA LEU A 94 -9.72 28.09 10.95
C LEU A 94 -11.05 28.68 11.43
N GLY A 95 -11.53 28.28 12.62
CA GLY A 95 -12.76 28.78 13.23
C GLY A 95 -14.02 27.98 12.86
N GLY A 96 -13.88 26.84 12.19
CA GLY A 96 -14.99 25.90 11.99
C GLY A 96 -15.23 25.09 13.26
N GLY A 97 -16.32 25.35 13.98
CA GLY A 97 -16.61 24.67 15.25
C GLY A 97 -17.58 23.49 15.14
N GLY A 98 -17.40 22.50 16.02
CA GLY A 98 -18.38 21.44 16.30
C GLY A 98 -18.52 20.40 15.18
N GLU A 99 -19.76 19.98 14.91
CA GLU A 99 -20.07 18.91 13.94
C GLU A 99 -19.53 19.20 12.52
N GLY A 100 -19.40 20.47 12.12
CA GLY A 100 -18.87 20.84 10.81
C GLY A 100 -17.40 20.45 10.60
N ALA A 101 -16.57 20.55 11.65
CA ALA A 101 -15.17 20.15 11.59
C ALA A 101 -15.01 18.62 11.51
N GLY A 102 -15.79 17.89 12.31
CA GLY A 102 -15.81 16.42 12.29
C GLY A 102 -16.31 15.85 10.95
N VAL A 103 -17.36 16.45 10.35
CA VAL A 103 -17.86 16.04 9.03
C VAL A 103 -16.82 16.30 7.93
N MET A 104 -16.16 17.46 7.96
CA MET A 104 -15.11 17.79 7.00
C MET A 104 -13.90 16.87 7.15
N GLY A 105 -13.51 16.57 8.39
CA GLY A 105 -12.49 15.58 8.71
C GLY A 105 -12.82 14.20 8.14
N ALA A 106 -14.01 13.67 8.45
CA ALA A 106 -14.47 12.37 7.95
C ALA A 106 -14.53 12.31 6.41
N PHE A 107 -14.97 13.39 5.75
CA PHE A 107 -15.00 13.45 4.29
C PHE A 107 -13.60 13.42 3.68
N MET A 108 -12.68 14.25 4.17
CA MET A 108 -11.30 14.29 3.71
C MET A 108 -10.57 12.97 3.98
N GLY A 109 -10.76 12.41 5.17
CA GLY A 109 -10.25 11.09 5.52
C GLY A 109 -10.78 10.01 4.58
N GLY A 110 -12.09 10.00 4.31
CA GLY A 110 -12.74 9.05 3.41
C GLY A 110 -12.21 9.15 1.98
N PHE A 111 -12.07 10.37 1.46
CA PHE A 111 -11.52 10.60 0.12
C PHE A 111 -10.10 10.07 0.00
N VAL A 112 -9.20 10.42 0.94
CA VAL A 112 -7.81 9.94 0.90
C VAL A 112 -7.75 8.42 1.07
N ALA A 113 -8.58 7.84 1.94
CA ALA A 113 -8.65 6.40 2.12
C ALA A 113 -9.00 5.66 0.82
N VAL A 114 -9.94 6.18 0.04
CA VAL A 114 -10.31 5.61 -1.27
C VAL A 114 -9.15 5.69 -2.26
N VAL A 115 -8.49 6.84 -2.35
CA VAL A 115 -7.33 7.03 -3.24
C VAL A 115 -6.19 6.09 -2.87
N VAL A 116 -5.87 6.00 -1.57
CA VAL A 116 -4.84 5.09 -1.06
C VAL A 116 -5.23 3.64 -1.34
N LEU A 117 -6.48 3.24 -1.08
CA LEU A 117 -6.96 1.89 -1.34
C LEU A 117 -6.75 1.50 -2.82
N ILE A 118 -7.23 2.34 -3.74
CA ILE A 118 -7.17 2.06 -5.18
C ILE A 118 -5.71 2.06 -5.65
N GLY A 119 -4.93 3.08 -5.29
CA GLY A 119 -3.54 3.21 -5.72
C GLY A 119 -2.66 2.08 -5.20
N THR A 120 -2.77 1.76 -3.91
CA THR A 120 -2.01 0.69 -3.26
C THR A 120 -2.39 -0.67 -3.81
N PHE A 121 -3.68 -0.91 -4.04
CA PHE A 121 -4.14 -2.17 -4.62
C PHE A 121 -3.67 -2.33 -6.07
N ALA A 122 -3.80 -1.27 -6.89
CA ALA A 122 -3.32 -1.29 -8.28
C ALA A 122 -1.80 -1.53 -8.35
N ALA A 123 -1.01 -0.90 -7.47
CA ALA A 123 0.42 -1.13 -7.34
C ALA A 123 0.72 -2.59 -6.97
N GLY A 124 0.02 -3.15 -5.98
CA GLY A 124 0.14 -4.54 -5.57
C GLY A 124 -0.21 -5.53 -6.69
N VAL A 125 -1.31 -5.29 -7.43
CA VAL A 125 -1.71 -6.11 -8.58
C VAL A 125 -0.64 -6.05 -9.68
N THR A 126 -0.16 -4.85 -10.00
CA THR A 126 0.88 -4.65 -11.03
C THR A 126 2.15 -5.43 -10.67
N GLY A 127 2.62 -5.29 -9.43
CA GLY A 127 3.77 -6.03 -8.92
C GLY A 127 3.56 -7.54 -8.97
N ALA A 128 2.41 -8.03 -8.49
CA ALA A 128 2.10 -9.45 -8.46
C ALA A 128 2.05 -10.07 -9.86
N VAL A 129 1.38 -9.41 -10.82
CA VAL A 129 1.29 -9.89 -12.21
C VAL A 129 2.67 -9.87 -12.86
N ALA A 130 3.44 -8.80 -12.69
CA ALA A 130 4.79 -8.71 -13.23
C ALA A 130 5.70 -9.81 -12.66
N GLY A 131 5.66 -10.05 -11.34
CA GLY A 131 6.44 -11.10 -10.67
C GLY A 131 6.07 -12.50 -11.15
N GLY A 132 4.78 -12.76 -11.34
CA GLY A 132 4.28 -14.03 -11.88
C GLY A 132 4.73 -14.27 -13.32
N ARG A 133 4.68 -13.26 -14.18
CA ARG A 133 5.19 -13.33 -15.57
C ARG A 133 6.70 -13.56 -15.59
N PHE A 134 7.45 -12.87 -14.74
CA PHE A 134 8.90 -12.98 -14.68
C PHE A 134 9.35 -14.36 -14.18
N ARG A 135 8.68 -14.89 -13.15
CA ARG A 135 8.90 -16.26 -12.65
C ARG A 135 8.73 -17.31 -13.76
N LYS A 136 7.65 -17.21 -14.54
CA LYS A 136 7.41 -18.13 -15.67
C LYS A 136 8.53 -18.07 -16.71
N LYS A 137 8.99 -16.87 -17.07
CA LYS A 137 10.11 -16.70 -18.01
C LYS A 137 11.39 -17.35 -17.49
N LEU A 138 11.70 -17.17 -16.20
CA LEU A 138 12.90 -17.72 -15.56
C LEU A 138 12.86 -19.24 -15.39
N GLN A 139 11.68 -19.84 -15.29
CA GLN A 139 11.52 -21.31 -15.24
C GLN A 139 11.57 -21.95 -16.62
N ALA A 140 11.36 -21.18 -17.68
CA ALA A 140 11.41 -21.63 -19.07
C ALA A 140 12.79 -21.46 -19.73
N ALA A 141 13.75 -20.83 -19.03
CA ALA A 141 15.13 -20.62 -19.44
C ALA A 141 16.05 -21.60 -18.71
#